data_AF-A0A2E9C7C5-F1
#
_entry.id   AF-A0A2E9C7C5-F1
#
_cell.length_a   1.000
_cell.length_b   1.000
_cell.length_c   1.000
_cell.angle_alpha   90.00
_cell.angle_beta   90.00
_cell.angle_gamma   90.00
#
_symmetry.space_group_name_H-M   'P 1'
#
loop_
_entity.id
_entity.type
_entity.pdbx_description
1 polymer ?
#
loop_
_entity_poly.entity_id
_entity_poly.type
_entity_poly.pdbx_seq_one_letter_code
_entity_poly.pdbx_strand_id
1 'polypeptide(L)'
;MKKDFIFIKWLYFIIILLIFITILYKLGFIADLFISDISYISSLILILFTIFTFKVGREIYYIMNTAIKLDDISTNNYNLTSNSIKIQYSDNFFYDCVINHMSRYKLKSGINDELNKNFEFEITKPLEIGWLMSDLLLKLGLIGTVIGFIIMLNSVTLIENFDLTMMQDLLKKMSGGMKVALYTTLTGLVTSILLSMQYKYMEEKIYEIISIVNINIELYFNK
;
A
#
# COMPACT_ATOMS: atom_id res chain seq x y z
N MET A 1 -15.93 -13.35 -15.49
CA MET A 1 -14.54 -12.81 -15.51
C MET A 1 -13.73 -13.66 -14.52
N LYS A 2 -12.57 -14.25 -14.88
CA LYS A 2 -11.87 -15.21 -14.00
C LYS A 2 -11.26 -14.49 -12.78
N LYS A 3 -12.08 -14.31 -11.74
CA LYS A 3 -11.80 -13.62 -10.46
C LYS A 3 -10.69 -14.32 -9.65
N ASP A 4 -10.41 -15.59 -9.92
CA ASP A 4 -9.36 -16.39 -9.28
C ASP A 4 -7.94 -15.80 -9.43
N PHE A 5 -7.72 -14.97 -10.46
CA PHE A 5 -6.38 -14.44 -10.74
C PHE A 5 -6.05 -13.12 -10.05
N ILE A 6 -6.98 -12.50 -9.30
CA ILE A 6 -6.75 -11.20 -8.67
C ILE A 6 -5.58 -11.29 -7.67
N PHE A 7 -5.68 -12.22 -6.72
CA PHE A 7 -4.64 -12.42 -5.72
C PHE A 7 -3.34 -12.99 -6.35
N ILE A 8 -3.47 -13.88 -7.33
CA ILE A 8 -2.32 -14.50 -8.02
C ILE A 8 -1.48 -13.44 -8.74
N LYS A 9 -2.09 -12.44 -9.36
CA LYS A 9 -1.38 -11.33 -10.01
C LYS A 9 -0.57 -10.49 -9.01
N TRP A 10 -1.14 -10.19 -7.85
CA TRP A 10 -0.41 -9.49 -6.78
C TRP A 10 0.74 -10.36 -6.24
N LEU A 11 0.53 -11.66 -6.05
CA LEU A 11 1.57 -12.59 -5.60
C LEU A 11 2.73 -12.67 -6.61
N TYR A 12 2.42 -12.72 -7.91
CA TYR A 12 3.44 -12.68 -8.96
C TYR A 12 4.32 -11.42 -8.89
N PHE A 13 3.71 -10.26 -8.63
CA PHE A 13 4.45 -9.02 -8.40
C PHE A 13 5.39 -9.14 -7.19
N ILE A 14 4.95 -9.73 -6.08
CA ILE A 14 5.79 -9.97 -4.89
C ILE A 14 6.96 -10.91 -5.20
N ILE A 15 6.73 -11.97 -5.99
CA ILE A 15 7.82 -12.88 -6.39
C ILE A 15 8.89 -12.12 -7.19
N ILE A 16 8.49 -11.30 -8.16
CA ILE A 16 9.42 -10.47 -8.93
C ILE A 16 10.20 -9.53 -7.99
N LEU A 17 9.51 -8.91 -7.05
CA LEU A 17 10.12 -8.00 -6.07
C LEU A 17 11.15 -8.72 -5.19
N LEU A 18 10.88 -9.95 -4.73
CA LEU A 18 11.82 -10.76 -3.97
C LEU A 18 13.06 -11.16 -4.79
N ILE A 19 12.87 -11.51 -6.07
CA ILE A 19 13.98 -11.79 -6.98
C ILE A 19 14.86 -10.54 -7.14
N PHE A 20 14.25 -9.37 -7.34
CA PHE A 20 14.96 -8.10 -7.45
C PHE A 20 15.76 -7.76 -6.18
N ILE A 21 15.17 -7.94 -4.99
CA ILE A 21 15.87 -7.77 -3.70
C ILE A 21 17.05 -8.74 -3.58
N THR A 22 16.89 -9.99 -4.02
CA THR A 22 17.97 -10.98 -3.99
C THR A 22 19.14 -10.58 -4.90
N ILE A 23 18.85 -9.99 -6.06
CA ILE A 23 19.88 -9.45 -6.96
C ILE A 23 20.60 -8.28 -6.30
N LEU A 24 19.88 -7.34 -5.69
CA LEU A 24 20.47 -6.23 -4.94
C LEU A 24 21.34 -6.69 -3.77
N TYR A 25 20.94 -7.77 -3.09
CA TYR A 25 21.73 -8.38 -2.03
C TYR A 25 23.06 -8.91 -2.55
N LYS A 26 23.03 -9.65 -3.68
CA LYS A 26 24.26 -10.17 -4.31
C LYS A 26 25.19 -9.07 -4.81
N LEU A 27 24.64 -7.93 -5.22
CA LEU A 27 25.42 -6.75 -5.64
C LEU A 27 26.03 -5.96 -4.47
N GLY A 28 25.72 -6.32 -3.21
CA GLY A 28 26.26 -5.64 -2.03
C GLY A 28 25.54 -4.35 -1.62
N PHE A 29 24.61 -3.84 -2.45
CA PHE A 29 23.89 -2.59 -2.20
C PHE A 29 23.15 -2.54 -0.86
N ILE A 30 22.58 -3.68 -0.43
CA ILE A 30 21.83 -3.76 0.82
C ILE A 30 22.77 -3.66 2.03
N ALA A 31 23.94 -4.30 1.97
CA ALA A 31 24.94 -4.18 3.03
C ALA A 31 25.48 -2.76 3.12
N ASP A 32 25.78 -2.13 1.99
CA ASP A 32 26.23 -0.74 1.93
C ASP A 32 25.19 0.24 2.49
N LEU A 33 23.90 0.00 2.23
CA LEU A 33 22.79 0.78 2.78
C LEU A 33 22.75 0.71 4.31
N PHE A 34 22.87 -0.48 4.91
CA PHE A 34 22.84 -0.60 6.38
C PHE A 34 24.12 -0.09 7.06
N ILE A 35 25.29 -0.29 6.44
CA ILE A 35 26.56 0.18 7.01
C ILE A 35 26.65 1.71 6.95
N SER A 36 26.09 2.32 5.90
CA SER A 36 26.11 3.77 5.73
C SER A 36 25.02 4.50 6.51
N ASP A 37 23.91 3.85 6.87
CA ASP A 37 22.75 4.50 7.48
C ASP A 37 22.88 4.70 9.01
N ILE A 38 23.71 5.68 9.40
CA ILE A 38 23.84 6.14 10.80
C ILE A 38 22.49 6.66 11.35
N SER A 39 21.60 7.15 10.48
CA SER A 39 20.31 7.74 10.87
C SER A 39 19.21 6.71 11.16
N TYR A 40 19.41 5.45 10.74
CA TYR A 40 18.42 4.37 10.77
C TYR A 40 17.11 4.66 10.02
N ILE A 41 17.03 5.73 9.22
CA ILE A 41 15.82 6.12 8.49
C ILE A 41 15.54 5.15 7.35
N SER A 42 16.57 4.68 6.66
CA SER A 42 16.41 3.71 5.57
C SER A 42 15.85 2.39 6.10
N SER A 43 16.33 1.95 7.27
CA SER A 43 15.81 0.78 7.97
C SER A 43 14.32 0.93 8.32
N LEU A 44 13.93 2.10 8.82
CA LEU A 44 12.54 2.42 9.16
C LEU A 44 11.63 2.44 7.92
N ILE A 45 12.10 3.03 6.81
CA ILE A 45 11.40 3.03 5.52
C ILE A 45 11.13 1.59 5.03
N LEU A 46 12.13 0.71 5.11
CA LEU A 46 11.99 -0.69 4.69
C LEU A 46 11.01 -1.47 5.57
N ILE A 47 11.01 -1.24 6.89
CA ILE A 47 10.07 -1.87 7.83
C ILE A 47 8.64 -1.42 7.51
N LEU A 48 8.41 -0.12 7.36
CA LEU A 48 7.11 0.43 7.00
C LEU A 48 6.63 -0.13 5.66
N PHE A 49 7.48 -0.12 4.63
CA PHE A 49 7.17 -0.68 3.32
C PHE A 49 6.73 -2.15 3.41
N THR A 50 7.42 -2.97 4.22
CA THR A 50 7.10 -4.40 4.38
C THR A 50 5.75 -4.58 5.07
N ILE A 51 5.48 -3.83 6.14
CA ILE A 51 4.20 -3.87 6.87
C ILE A 51 3.04 -3.51 5.93
N PHE A 52 3.17 -2.42 5.17
CA PHE A 52 2.12 -1.97 4.26
C PHE A 52 1.94 -2.88 3.05
N THR A 53 3.02 -3.45 2.51
CA THR A 53 2.94 -4.48 1.47
C THR A 53 2.15 -5.69 1.96
N PHE A 54 2.41 -6.17 3.18
CA PHE A 54 1.64 -7.27 3.75
C PHE A 54 0.17 -6.91 3.97
N LYS A 55 -0.10 -5.68 4.44
CA LYS A 55 -1.46 -5.16 4.59
C LYS A 55 -2.20 -5.17 3.25
N VAL A 56 -1.60 -4.66 2.16
CA VAL A 56 -2.20 -4.69 0.82
C VAL A 56 -2.51 -6.11 0.37
N GLY A 57 -1.60 -7.07 0.59
CA GLY A 57 -1.85 -8.47 0.27
C GLY A 57 -3.08 -9.04 0.96
N ARG A 58 -3.25 -8.73 2.26
CA ARG A 58 -4.43 -9.14 3.03
C ARG A 58 -5.72 -8.51 2.49
N GLU A 59 -5.71 -7.21 2.20
CA GLU A 59 -6.90 -6.52 1.68
C GLU A 59 -7.29 -7.04 0.27
N ILE A 60 -6.31 -7.28 -0.61
CA ILE A 60 -6.55 -7.88 -1.94
C ILE A 60 -7.14 -9.30 -1.81
N TYR A 61 -6.67 -10.09 -0.85
CA TYR A 61 -7.25 -11.41 -0.58
C TYR A 61 -8.71 -11.30 -0.15
N TYR A 62 -9.05 -10.33 0.71
CA TYR A 62 -10.44 -10.10 1.10
C TYR A 62 -11.31 -9.66 -0.06
N ILE A 63 -10.85 -8.74 -0.91
CA ILE A 63 -11.50 -8.30 -2.15
C ILE A 63 -11.76 -9.48 -3.09
N MET A 64 -10.80 -10.39 -3.24
CA MET A 64 -11.00 -11.60 -4.05
C MET A 64 -12.14 -12.46 -3.48
N ASN A 65 -12.14 -12.72 -2.18
CA ASN A 65 -13.17 -13.54 -1.54
C ASN A 65 -14.57 -12.90 -1.62
N THR A 66 -14.65 -11.56 -1.55
CA THR A 66 -15.93 -10.85 -1.74
C THR A 66 -16.42 -10.96 -3.18
N ALA A 67 -15.52 -10.82 -4.16
CA ALA A 67 -15.85 -10.93 -5.57
C ALA A 67 -16.37 -12.33 -5.95
N ILE A 68 -15.81 -13.39 -5.35
CA ILE A 68 -16.28 -14.79 -5.52
C ILE A 68 -17.68 -14.97 -4.92
N LYS A 69 -17.86 -14.59 -3.65
CA LYS A 69 -19.17 -14.72 -2.97
C LYS A 69 -20.28 -13.93 -3.66
N LEU A 70 -19.96 -12.75 -4.22
CA LEU A 70 -20.89 -11.96 -5.02
C LEU A 70 -21.34 -12.68 -6.31
N ASP A 71 -20.44 -13.45 -6.93
CA ASP A 71 -20.75 -14.26 -8.12
C ASP A 71 -21.67 -15.44 -7.77
N ASP A 72 -21.44 -16.07 -6.62
CA ASP A 72 -22.30 -17.16 -6.14
C ASP A 72 -23.73 -16.67 -5.86
N ILE A 73 -23.88 -15.44 -5.38
CA ILE A 73 -25.19 -14.81 -5.12
C ILE A 73 -25.92 -14.45 -6.43
N SER A 74 -25.21 -14.06 -7.48
CA SER A 74 -25.84 -13.71 -8.76
C SER A 74 -26.17 -14.93 -9.64
N THR A 75 -25.39 -16.00 -9.54
CA THR A 75 -25.55 -17.22 -10.36
C THR A 75 -26.54 -18.22 -9.78
N ASN A 76 -26.56 -18.39 -8.47
CA ASN A 76 -27.62 -19.13 -7.80
C ASN A 76 -28.73 -18.15 -7.47
N ASN A 77 -29.85 -18.21 -8.22
CA ASN A 77 -31.13 -17.59 -7.86
C ASN A 77 -31.65 -18.13 -6.50
N TYR A 78 -30.93 -17.91 -5.41
CA TYR A 78 -31.49 -18.01 -4.08
C TYR A 78 -32.51 -16.91 -4.01
N ASN A 79 -33.78 -17.32 -4.05
CA ASN A 79 -34.88 -16.48 -3.60
C ASN A 79 -34.40 -15.74 -2.36
N LEU A 80 -34.28 -14.42 -2.48
CA LEU A 80 -34.12 -13.48 -1.37
C LEU A 80 -35.45 -13.44 -0.59
N THR A 81 -35.99 -14.61 -0.22
CA THR A 81 -37.10 -14.78 0.72
C THR A 81 -36.57 -14.45 2.10
N SER A 82 -36.60 -13.15 2.38
CA SER A 82 -36.95 -12.45 3.62
C SER A 82 -36.47 -12.92 5.00
N ASN A 83 -35.88 -14.09 5.20
CA ASN A 83 -35.60 -14.62 6.55
C ASN A 83 -34.22 -15.29 6.74
N SER A 84 -33.29 -15.16 5.79
CA SER A 84 -31.94 -15.74 5.93
C SER A 84 -30.79 -14.82 5.52
N ILE A 85 -30.97 -13.49 5.56
CA ILE A 85 -29.82 -12.62 5.88
C ILE A 85 -29.58 -12.78 7.38
N LYS A 86 -29.19 -13.97 7.82
CA LYS A 86 -28.34 -14.05 9.00
C LYS A 86 -27.13 -13.24 8.58
N ILE A 87 -26.93 -12.12 9.26
CA ILE A 87 -25.69 -11.37 9.27
C ILE A 87 -24.64 -12.36 9.79
N GLN A 88 -24.18 -13.22 8.89
CA GLN A 88 -23.04 -14.07 9.13
C GLN A 88 -21.89 -13.13 8.90
N TYR A 89 -21.58 -12.35 9.94
CA TYR A 89 -20.39 -11.51 10.02
C TYR A 89 -19.25 -12.34 9.48
N SER A 90 -18.81 -11.98 8.29
CA SER A 90 -17.62 -12.60 7.74
C SER A 90 -16.47 -11.73 8.22
N ASP A 91 -15.31 -12.31 8.54
CA ASP A 91 -14.12 -11.54 8.91
C ASP A 91 -13.62 -10.56 7.81
N ASN A 92 -14.35 -10.45 6.70
CA ASN A 92 -14.04 -9.63 5.55
C ASN A 92 -14.83 -8.32 5.60
N PHE A 93 -14.18 -7.23 6.02
CA PHE A 93 -14.72 -5.87 6.01
C PHE A 93 -15.43 -5.50 4.69
N PHE A 94 -14.82 -5.84 3.55
CA PHE A 94 -15.38 -5.57 2.22
C PHE A 94 -16.71 -6.30 1.98
N TYR A 95 -16.91 -7.49 2.55
CA TYR A 95 -18.12 -8.28 2.31
C TYR A 95 -19.27 -7.71 3.12
N ASP A 96 -19.00 -7.38 4.37
CA ASP A 96 -19.98 -6.74 5.26
C ASP A 96 -20.44 -5.40 4.69
N CYS A 97 -19.53 -4.61 4.11
CA CYS A 97 -19.85 -3.35 3.42
C CYS A 97 -20.83 -3.58 2.27
N VAL A 98 -20.59 -4.61 1.44
CA VAL A 98 -21.43 -4.98 0.29
C VAL A 98 -22.81 -5.50 0.73
N ILE A 99 -22.88 -6.39 1.72
CA ILE A 99 -24.15 -6.95 2.22
C ILE A 99 -24.98 -5.87 2.93
N ASN A 100 -24.33 -5.01 3.71
CA ASN A 100 -25.00 -3.86 4.32
C ASN A 100 -25.55 -2.91 3.26
N HIS A 101 -24.84 -2.69 2.15
CA HIS A 101 -25.36 -1.89 1.04
C HIS A 101 -26.58 -2.55 0.37
N MET A 102 -26.50 -3.84 -0.01
CA MET A 102 -27.62 -4.55 -0.62
C MET A 102 -28.87 -4.60 0.27
N SER A 103 -28.69 -4.82 1.58
CA SER A 103 -29.81 -4.85 2.54
C SER A 103 -30.44 -3.47 2.74
N ARG A 104 -29.65 -2.40 2.79
CA ARG A 104 -30.15 -1.01 2.85
C ARG A 104 -30.89 -0.62 1.57
N TYR A 105 -30.42 -1.10 0.42
CA TYR A 105 -31.08 -0.86 -0.87
C TYR A 105 -32.47 -1.53 -0.93
N LYS A 106 -32.61 -2.74 -0.37
CA LYS A 106 -33.91 -3.43 -0.26
C LYS A 106 -34.93 -2.69 0.62
N LEU A 107 -34.46 -1.90 1.60
CA LEU A 107 -35.31 -1.23 2.59
C LEU A 107 -35.70 0.21 2.18
N LYS A 108 -34.90 0.91 1.38
CA LYS A 108 -35.12 2.32 0.98
C LYS A 108 -35.42 2.44 -0.53
N SER A 109 -36.70 2.43 -0.88
CA SER A 109 -37.21 2.49 -2.27
C SER A 109 -37.19 3.90 -2.91
N GLY A 110 -36.16 4.74 -2.70
CA GLY A 110 -36.19 6.08 -3.31
C GLY A 110 -35.04 7.06 -3.08
N ILE A 111 -33.98 6.70 -2.37
CA ILE A 111 -32.77 7.53 -2.22
C ILE A 111 -31.57 6.69 -2.64
N ASN A 112 -31.42 6.47 -3.95
CA ASN A 112 -30.47 5.50 -4.49
C ASN A 112 -29.07 6.11 -4.66
N ASP A 113 -28.99 7.38 -5.06
CA ASP A 113 -27.70 8.04 -5.33
C ASP A 113 -26.90 8.33 -4.06
N GLU A 114 -27.55 8.70 -2.95
CA GLU A 114 -26.87 8.97 -1.68
C GLU A 114 -26.38 7.68 -1.02
N LEU A 115 -27.12 6.57 -1.17
CA LEU A 115 -26.70 5.26 -0.69
C LEU A 115 -25.48 4.74 -1.46
N ASN A 116 -25.49 4.86 -2.79
CA ASN A 116 -24.36 4.47 -3.64
C ASN A 116 -23.10 5.27 -3.29
N LYS A 117 -23.21 6.59 -3.09
CA LYS A 117 -22.08 7.44 -2.68
C LYS A 117 -21.53 7.07 -1.30
N ASN A 118 -22.41 6.79 -0.34
CA ASN A 118 -21.98 6.36 0.99
C ASN A 118 -21.26 5.02 0.96
N PHE A 119 -21.72 4.07 0.14
CA PHE A 119 -21.05 2.80 -0.06
C PHE A 119 -19.69 2.94 -0.74
N GLU A 120 -19.61 3.74 -1.80
CA GLU A 120 -18.35 4.06 -2.49
C GLU A 120 -17.34 4.68 -1.51
N PHE A 121 -17.78 5.57 -0.63
CA PHE A 121 -16.94 6.14 0.41
C PHE A 121 -16.46 5.09 1.44
N GLU A 122 -17.36 4.25 1.96
CA GLU A 122 -17.02 3.23 2.96
C GLU A 122 -15.99 2.22 2.42
N ILE A 123 -16.13 1.81 1.14
CA ILE A 123 -15.27 0.81 0.53
C ILE A 123 -13.91 1.37 0.06
N THR A 124 -13.85 2.67 -0.26
CA THR A 124 -12.61 3.34 -0.71
C THR A 124 -11.76 3.86 0.45
N LYS A 125 -12.33 4.10 1.63
CA LYS A 125 -11.61 4.57 2.82
C LYS A 125 -10.29 3.84 3.13
N PRO A 126 -10.17 2.50 3.01
CA PRO A 126 -8.89 1.80 3.22
C PRO A 126 -7.80 2.10 2.17
N LEU A 127 -8.14 2.69 1.03
CA LEU A 127 -7.17 3.13 0.02
C LEU A 127 -6.47 4.43 0.42
N GLU A 128 -7.20 5.36 1.06
CA GLU A 128 -6.66 6.67 1.46
C GLU A 128 -5.45 6.51 2.40
N ILE A 129 -5.53 5.58 3.36
CA ILE A 129 -4.40 5.27 4.25
C ILE A 129 -3.18 4.73 3.48
N GLY A 130 -3.40 4.05 2.37
CA GLY A 130 -2.33 3.53 1.52
C GLY A 130 -1.59 4.62 0.75
N TRP A 131 -2.35 5.48 0.10
CA TRP A 131 -1.82 6.66 -0.59
C TRP A 131 -1.05 7.58 0.37
N LEU A 132 -1.61 7.84 1.56
CA LEU A 132 -0.95 8.59 2.62
C LEU A 132 0.41 7.99 3.00
N MET A 133 0.49 6.66 3.08
CA MET A 133 1.72 5.97 3.49
C MET A 133 2.78 5.99 2.41
N SER A 134 2.38 5.90 1.14
CA SER A 134 3.31 6.12 0.03
C SER A 134 3.93 7.51 0.09
N ASP A 135 3.11 8.54 0.27
CA ASP A 135 3.58 9.93 0.39
C ASP A 135 4.50 10.12 1.61
N LEU A 136 4.21 9.42 2.71
CA LEU A 136 5.02 9.43 3.91
C LEU A 136 6.42 8.83 3.65
N LEU A 137 6.51 7.70 2.95
CA LEU A 137 7.81 7.09 2.60
C LEU A 137 8.67 8.02 1.75
N LEU A 138 8.07 8.72 0.79
CA LEU A 138 8.75 9.73 -0.01
C LEU A 138 9.28 10.88 0.86
N LYS A 139 8.43 11.43 1.74
CA LYS A 139 8.80 12.53 2.66
C LYS A 139 9.89 12.10 3.65
N LEU A 140 9.85 10.87 4.16
CA LEU A 140 10.92 10.32 4.99
C LEU A 140 12.26 10.21 4.24
N GLY A 141 12.22 9.81 2.96
CA GLY A 141 13.41 9.82 2.10
C GLY A 141 14.02 11.22 1.97
N LEU A 142 13.18 12.23 1.77
CA LEU A 142 13.60 13.64 1.72
C LEU A 142 14.17 14.12 3.06
N ILE A 143 13.56 13.75 4.19
CA ILE A 143 14.08 14.06 5.54
C ILE A 143 15.47 13.44 5.74
N GLY A 144 15.68 12.22 5.25
CA GLY A 144 17.00 11.58 5.27
C GLY A 144 18.08 12.40 4.54
N THR A 145 17.73 13.10 3.47
CA THR A 145 18.68 14.00 2.77
C THR A 145 19.10 15.18 3.61
N VAL A 146 18.13 15.81 4.28
CA VAL A 146 18.39 16.95 5.16
C VAL A 146 19.30 16.51 6.30
N ILE A 147 19.06 15.33 6.86
CA ILE A 147 19.90 14.76 7.93
C ILE A 147 21.30 14.42 7.42
N GLY A 148 21.44 13.81 6.24
CA GLY A 148 22.74 13.53 5.64
C GLY A 148 23.55 14.80 5.38
N PHE A 149 22.90 15.88 4.92
CA PHE A 149 23.53 17.19 4.77
C PHE A 149 23.91 17.83 6.11
N ILE A 150 23.09 17.69 7.15
CA ILE A 150 23.43 18.16 8.51
C ILE A 150 24.69 17.44 9.01
N ILE A 151 24.77 16.11 8.84
CA ILE A 151 25.95 15.32 9.23
C ILE A 151 27.19 15.79 8.45
N MET A 152 27.05 16.02 7.15
CA MET A 152 28.13 16.52 6.29
C MET A 152 28.62 17.90 6.75
N LEU A 153 27.73 18.86 6.97
CA LEU A 153 28.10 20.22 7.39
C LEU A 153 28.69 20.27 8.80
N ASN A 154 28.18 19.46 9.73
CA ASN A 154 28.72 19.34 11.08
C ASN A 154 30.18 18.84 11.10
N SER A 155 30.57 18.04 10.10
CA SER A 155 31.96 17.57 9.99
C SER A 155 32.95 18.68 9.59
N VAL A 156 32.48 19.77 8.98
CA VAL A 156 33.31 20.91 8.54
C VAL A 156 33.52 21.92 9.67
N THR A 157 32.53 22.10 10.55
CA THR A 157 32.59 23.06 11.67
C THR A 157 33.49 22.62 12.84
N LEU A 158 33.93 21.36 12.86
CA LEU A 158 34.68 20.77 13.97
C LEU A 158 36.21 20.98 13.89
N ILE A 159 36.73 21.63 12.83
CA ILE A 159 38.17 21.71 12.59
C ILE A 159 38.65 23.15 12.66
N GLU A 160 39.36 23.47 13.75
CA GLU A 160 40.03 24.76 13.96
C GLU A 160 41.46 24.79 13.36
N ASN A 161 42.07 23.63 13.02
CA ASN A 161 43.42 23.54 12.47
C ASN A 161 43.54 22.46 11.38
N PHE A 162 44.07 22.82 10.21
CA PHE A 162 44.24 21.94 9.05
C PHE A 162 45.56 21.15 9.11
N ASP A 163 45.56 19.99 9.78
CA ASP A 163 46.64 19.01 9.67
C ASP A 163 46.33 17.95 8.58
N LEU A 164 47.34 17.33 7.97
CA LEU A 164 47.17 16.42 6.83
C LEU A 164 46.31 15.17 7.15
N THR A 165 46.39 14.68 8.39
CA THR A 165 45.56 13.57 8.90
C THR A 165 44.11 13.99 9.12
N MET A 166 43.89 15.22 9.58
CA MET A 166 42.55 15.81 9.78
C MET A 166 41.81 16.02 8.44
N MET A 167 42.54 16.31 7.36
CA MET A 167 41.94 16.43 6.02
C MET A 167 41.36 15.10 5.51
N GLN A 168 42.06 13.98 5.71
CA GLN A 168 41.56 12.66 5.30
C GLN A 168 40.30 12.26 6.08
N ASP A 169 40.29 12.50 7.39
CA ASP A 169 39.14 12.24 8.24
C ASP A 169 37.95 13.15 7.93
N LEU A 170 38.19 14.41 7.57
CA LEU A 170 37.16 15.33 7.09
C LEU A 170 36.54 14.81 5.80
N LEU A 171 37.35 14.46 4.79
CA LEU A 171 36.85 13.94 3.52
C LEU A 171 36.03 12.65 3.71
N LYS A 172 36.45 11.79 4.64
CA LYS A 172 35.73 10.56 4.99
C LYS A 172 34.38 10.86 5.64
N LYS A 173 34.31 11.80 6.60
CA LYS A 173 33.06 12.20 7.26
C LYS A 173 32.11 12.92 6.31
N MET A 174 32.62 13.79 5.43
CA MET A 174 31.82 14.45 4.39
C MET A 174 31.24 13.42 3.41
N SER A 175 32.06 12.46 2.95
CA SER A 175 31.60 11.36 2.09
C SER A 175 30.55 10.49 2.78
N GLY A 176 30.68 10.26 4.10
CA GLY A 176 29.69 9.55 4.91
C GLY A 176 28.32 10.23 4.92
N GLY A 177 28.26 11.53 5.22
CA GLY A 177 27.00 12.29 5.22
C GLY A 177 26.32 12.34 3.85
N MET A 178 27.11 12.44 2.77
CA MET A 178 26.59 12.37 1.41
C MET A 178 26.02 10.98 1.06
N LYS A 179 26.71 9.90 1.47
CA LYS A 179 26.21 8.53 1.27
C LYS A 179 24.87 8.33 1.97
N VAL A 180 24.74 8.75 3.23
CA VAL A 180 23.47 8.70 3.98
C VAL A 180 22.36 9.36 3.15
N ALA A 181 22.56 10.61 2.72
CA ALA A 181 21.56 11.35 1.97
C ALA A 181 21.12 10.63 0.68
N LEU A 182 22.07 10.14 -0.12
CA LEU A 182 21.76 9.48 -1.39
C LEU A 182 21.02 8.15 -1.20
N TYR A 183 21.50 7.29 -0.29
CA TYR A 183 20.86 5.99 -0.06
C TYR A 183 19.48 6.12 0.58
N THR A 184 19.27 7.05 1.52
CA THR A 184 17.95 7.28 2.12
C THR A 184 16.96 7.82 1.09
N THR A 185 17.40 8.74 0.20
CA THR A 185 16.55 9.27 -0.88
C THR A 185 16.10 8.17 -1.83
N LEU A 186 17.07 7.37 -2.30
CA LEU A 186 16.81 6.32 -3.25
C LEU A 186 15.84 5.30 -2.67
N THR A 187 16.06 4.92 -1.41
CA THR A 187 15.19 3.96 -0.71
C THR A 187 13.78 4.51 -0.55
N GLY A 188 13.62 5.76 -0.12
CA GLY A 188 12.30 6.40 0.01
C GLY A 188 11.55 6.51 -1.32
N LEU A 189 12.25 6.92 -2.39
CA LEU A 189 11.66 7.00 -3.73
C LEU A 189 11.22 5.64 -4.26
N VAL A 190 12.11 4.65 -4.22
CA VAL A 190 11.83 3.31 -4.76
C VAL A 190 10.71 2.64 -3.99
N THR A 191 10.74 2.68 -2.66
CA THR A 191 9.68 2.07 -1.83
C THR A 191 8.33 2.79 -1.99
N SER A 192 8.32 4.12 -2.09
CA SER A 192 7.09 4.89 -2.38
C SER A 192 6.48 4.48 -3.73
N ILE A 193 7.28 4.42 -4.80
CA ILE A 193 6.77 4.05 -6.13
C ILE A 193 6.21 2.62 -6.13
N LEU A 194 6.93 1.68 -5.52
CA LEU A 194 6.49 0.29 -5.44
C LEU A 194 5.20 0.16 -4.62
N LEU A 195 5.06 0.90 -3.52
CA LEU A 195 3.86 0.87 -2.69
C LEU A 195 2.66 1.53 -3.40
N SER A 196 2.87 2.68 -4.04
CA SER A 196 1.88 3.35 -4.89
C SER A 196 1.33 2.41 -5.96
N MET A 197 2.20 1.65 -6.63
CA MET A 197 1.79 0.68 -7.65
C MET A 197 0.89 -0.42 -7.08
N GLN A 198 1.19 -0.93 -5.88
CA GLN A 198 0.35 -1.93 -5.20
C GLN A 198 -1.03 -1.38 -4.83
N TYR A 199 -1.09 -0.15 -4.30
CA TYR A 199 -2.36 0.49 -3.94
C TYR A 199 -3.21 0.85 -5.16
N LYS A 200 -2.59 1.30 -6.25
CA LYS A 200 -3.28 1.55 -7.52
C LYS A 200 -3.91 0.26 -8.08
N TYR A 201 -3.22 -0.87 -7.97
CA TYR A 201 -3.77 -2.16 -8.36
C TYR A 201 -4.98 -2.55 -7.50
N MET A 202 -4.89 -2.36 -6.18
CA MET A 202 -6.00 -2.60 -5.25
C MET A 202 -7.21 -1.70 -5.55
N GLU A 203 -6.97 -0.42 -5.84
CA GLU A 203 -7.99 0.56 -6.20
C GLU A 203 -8.79 0.13 -7.44
N GLU A 204 -8.11 -0.29 -8.51
CA GLU A 204 -8.75 -0.80 -9.72
C GLU A 204 -9.72 -1.96 -9.40
N LYS A 205 -9.32 -2.89 -8.52
CA LYS A 205 -10.17 -4.03 -8.13
C LYS A 205 -11.35 -3.62 -7.26
N ILE A 206 -11.20 -2.60 -6.41
CA ILE A 206 -12.31 -2.07 -5.62
C ILE A 206 -13.36 -1.44 -6.54
N TYR A 207 -12.95 -0.63 -7.53
CA TYR A 207 -13.90 -0.05 -8.48
C TYR A 207 -14.60 -1.10 -9.35
N GLU A 208 -13.90 -2.17 -9.73
CA GLU A 208 -14.52 -3.32 -10.42
C GLU A 208 -15.64 -3.94 -9.57
N ILE A 209 -15.43 -4.12 -8.26
CA ILE A 209 -16.47 -4.61 -7.34
C ILE A 209 -17.63 -3.63 -7.22
N ILE A 210 -17.37 -2.34 -7.04
CA ILE A 210 -18.42 -1.31 -6.95
C ILE A 210 -19.31 -1.36 -8.20
N SER A 211 -18.69 -1.42 -9.38
CA SER A 211 -19.43 -1.50 -10.65
C SER A 211 -20.31 -2.76 -10.72
N ILE A 212 -19.78 -3.92 -10.35
CA ILE A 212 -20.54 -5.19 -10.32
C ILE A 212 -21.72 -5.10 -9.34
N VAL A 213 -21.51 -4.52 -8.16
CA VAL A 213 -22.56 -4.37 -7.14
C VAL A 213 -23.67 -3.43 -7.65
N ASN A 214 -23.32 -2.29 -8.23
CA ASN A 214 -24.30 -1.33 -8.75
C ASN A 214 -25.13 -1.94 -9.89
N ILE A 215 -24.49 -2.64 -10.84
CA ILE A 215 -25.20 -3.33 -11.94
C ILE A 215 -26.18 -4.38 -11.39
N ASN A 216 -25.75 -5.21 -10.44
CA ASN A 216 -26.63 -6.21 -9.84
C ASN A 216 -27.84 -5.54 -9.16
N ILE A 217 -27.61 -4.47 -8.41
CA ILE A 217 -28.67 -3.74 -7.73
C ILE A 217 -29.70 -3.18 -8.73
N GLU A 218 -29.27 -2.57 -9.84
CA GLU A 218 -30.18 -2.07 -10.87
C GLU A 218 -31.00 -3.20 -11.51
N LEU A 219 -30.40 -4.36 -11.77
CA LEU A 219 -31.09 -5.50 -12.39
C LEU A 219 -32.12 -6.16 -11.47
N TYR A 220 -31.88 -6.22 -10.16
CA TYR A 220 -32.75 -6.90 -9.20
C TYR A 220 -33.84 -6.01 -8.57
N PHE A 221 -33.63 -4.69 -8.50
CA PHE A 221 -34.54 -3.76 -7.80
C PHE A 221 -35.32 -2.81 -8.72
N ASN A 222 -35.04 -2.79 -10.03
CA ASN A 222 -35.79 -1.99 -11.01
C ASN A 222 -36.80 -2.84 -11.83
N LYS A 223 -37.18 -4.01 -11.29
CA LYS A 223 -38.30 -4.85 -11.73
C LYS A 223 -39.40 -4.82 -10.69
#